data_AF-A0A4U8YW39-F1
#
_entry.id   AF-A0A4U8YW39-F1
#
_cell.length_a   1.000
_cell.length_b   1.000
_cell.length_c   1.000
_cell.angle_alpha   90.00
_cell.angle_beta   90.00
_cell.angle_gamma   90.00
#
_symmetry.space_group_name_H-M   'P 1'
#
loop_
_entity.id
_entity.type
_entity.pdbx_description
1 polymer ?
#
loop_
_entity_poly.entity_id
_entity_poly.type
_entity_poly.pdbx_seq_one_letter_code
_entity_poly.pdbx_strand_id
1 'polypeptide(L)'
;MASFELPNGDGQNFLTNSNGERVVWLHVGSQILMDFVTPAGASSPDRRNVISPLPSVSVAVTARSTATLSFSIKASAAQALTLEGHDANGDIKAKLAVFAGDFKNQPGMEIDLLANACRGSDPVKIAKIQHLLMGFDDNIFDQNNSANKKKFGPMMCGAVAKGRSQELFGDTSLLLYEKPYHEPLDAVTERYDVKYKSDTIARVRLAIKALLAKGVPVRVGVLDSPVGMHVEHHKIIAWYAGGHTVVIVGCDKSASEFLYIDPWGGGSKMKYEGGIAGAAPSVECPYMGMFIAQSNGTRRVEAVDTDEPNVLVQKWTTYGSFSSVGGNYLEIVSGPPI
;
A
#
# COMPACT_ATOMS: atom_id res chain seq x y z
N MET A 1 22.94 -15.24 15.28
CA MET A 1 21.83 -15.91 15.99
C MET A 1 20.94 -16.60 14.96
N ALA A 2 20.23 -17.68 15.30
CA ALA A 2 19.29 -18.30 14.36
C ALA A 2 18.06 -17.41 14.15
N SER A 3 17.45 -17.43 12.96
CA SER A 3 16.37 -16.52 12.63
C SER A 3 15.50 -16.99 11.45
N PHE A 4 14.24 -16.57 11.39
CA PHE A 4 13.31 -16.84 10.28
C PHE A 4 13.33 -15.72 9.25
N GLU A 5 13.79 -15.96 8.04
CA GLU A 5 14.01 -14.94 7.00
C GLU A 5 13.03 -15.07 5.84
N LEU A 6 12.76 -13.93 5.19
CA LEU A 6 12.07 -13.93 3.90
C LEU A 6 13.03 -14.49 2.84
N PRO A 7 12.52 -15.17 1.80
CA PRO A 7 13.36 -15.70 0.74
C PRO A 7 14.30 -14.63 0.16
N ASN A 8 15.52 -15.03 -0.16
CA ASN A 8 16.59 -14.20 -0.77
C ASN A 8 17.18 -13.10 0.13
N GLY A 9 16.82 -13.02 1.42
CA GLY A 9 17.55 -12.22 2.40
C GLY A 9 17.57 -10.70 2.10
N ASP A 10 16.54 -10.20 1.41
CA ASP A 10 16.46 -8.85 0.80
C ASP A 10 16.39 -7.68 1.81
N GLY A 11 16.88 -7.86 3.04
CA GLY A 11 16.96 -6.84 4.08
C GLY A 11 15.62 -6.35 4.62
N GLN A 12 14.51 -6.94 4.19
CA GLN A 12 13.19 -6.59 4.69
C GLN A 12 12.91 -7.38 5.96
N ASN A 13 12.81 -6.63 7.05
CA ASN A 13 12.57 -7.19 8.35
C ASN A 13 11.13 -7.68 8.43
N PHE A 14 10.91 -8.75 9.18
CA PHE A 14 9.56 -9.05 9.64
C PHE A 14 9.13 -7.98 10.63
N LEU A 15 7.83 -7.72 10.66
CA LEU A 15 7.22 -7.16 11.86
C LEU A 15 7.55 -8.06 13.05
N THR A 16 7.76 -7.43 14.20
CA THR A 16 8.00 -8.15 15.45
C THR A 16 6.88 -7.81 16.43
N ASN A 17 6.25 -8.81 17.04
CA ASN A 17 5.19 -8.59 18.03
C ASN A 17 5.78 -8.13 19.38
N SER A 18 4.92 -7.85 20.36
CA SER A 18 5.33 -7.45 21.72
C SER A 18 6.21 -8.47 22.44
N ASN A 19 6.23 -9.72 21.99
CA ASN A 19 7.04 -10.80 22.56
C ASN A 19 8.40 -10.94 21.87
N GLY A 20 8.74 -10.07 20.91
CA GLY A 20 9.98 -10.19 20.15
C GLY A 20 9.92 -11.24 19.03
N GLU A 21 8.74 -11.77 18.71
CA GLU A 21 8.57 -12.80 17.67
C GLU A 21 8.29 -12.15 16.31
N ARG A 22 8.92 -12.70 15.26
CA ARG A 22 8.63 -12.28 13.88
C ARG A 22 7.21 -12.66 13.51
N VAL A 23 6.52 -11.82 12.74
CA VAL A 23 5.08 -11.97 12.42
C VAL A 23 4.88 -12.12 10.92
N VAL A 24 4.10 -13.12 10.52
CA VAL A 24 3.67 -13.31 9.13
C VAL A 24 2.16 -13.50 9.04
N TRP A 25 1.56 -12.87 8.03
CA TRP A 25 0.17 -13.12 7.65
C TRP A 25 0.09 -14.22 6.59
N LEU A 26 -0.89 -15.11 6.72
CA LEU A 26 -1.06 -16.24 5.80
C LEU A 26 -2.54 -16.38 5.42
N HIS A 27 -2.85 -16.20 4.14
CA HIS A 27 -4.19 -16.49 3.66
C HIS A 27 -4.47 -17.99 3.70
N VAL A 28 -5.63 -18.40 4.20
CA VAL A 28 -6.07 -19.80 4.17
C VAL A 28 -6.08 -20.31 2.73
N GLY A 29 -5.50 -21.50 2.52
CA GLY A 29 -5.34 -22.11 1.20
C GLY A 29 -4.08 -21.67 0.46
N SER A 30 -3.49 -20.53 0.79
CA SER A 30 -2.23 -20.05 0.21
C SER A 30 -1.03 -20.73 0.85
N GLN A 31 0.04 -20.84 0.06
CA GLN A 31 1.33 -21.39 0.48
C GLN A 31 2.40 -20.32 0.25
N ILE A 32 3.23 -20.06 1.26
CA ILE A 32 4.37 -19.14 1.14
C ILE A 32 5.67 -19.86 1.44
N LEU A 33 6.77 -19.39 0.86
CA LEU A 33 8.13 -19.89 1.09
C LEU A 33 8.86 -19.03 2.11
N MET A 34 9.67 -19.65 2.95
CA MET A 34 10.43 -18.97 4.01
C MET A 34 11.74 -19.70 4.26
N ASP A 35 12.67 -19.01 4.92
CA ASP A 35 13.97 -19.55 5.29
C ASP A 35 14.14 -19.57 6.81
N PHE A 36 14.78 -20.61 7.32
CA PHE A 36 15.31 -20.68 8.68
C PHE A 36 16.83 -20.70 8.60
N VAL A 37 17.45 -19.61 9.03
CA VAL A 37 18.89 -19.37 8.92
C VAL A 37 19.53 -19.58 10.29
N THR A 38 20.67 -20.27 10.33
CA THR A 38 21.49 -20.40 11.54
C THR A 38 22.92 -19.95 11.27
N PRO A 39 23.66 -19.44 12.27
CA PRO A 39 25.08 -19.13 12.09
C PRO A 39 25.84 -20.35 11.56
N ALA A 40 26.67 -20.14 10.54
CA ALA A 40 27.46 -21.20 9.93
C ALA A 40 28.35 -21.88 10.99
N GLY A 41 28.22 -23.20 11.14
CA GLY A 41 29.02 -23.93 12.12
C GLY A 41 28.88 -25.46 12.15
N ALA A 42 28.11 -26.08 11.25
CA ALA A 42 27.91 -27.53 11.29
C ALA A 42 28.33 -28.22 9.98
N SER A 43 29.38 -29.03 10.06
CA SER A 43 29.89 -29.95 9.03
C SER A 43 29.19 -31.33 9.06
N SER A 44 28.00 -31.40 9.65
CA SER A 44 27.19 -32.62 9.88
C SER A 44 25.90 -32.57 9.05
N PRO A 45 25.26 -33.71 8.72
CA PRO A 45 23.92 -33.69 8.11
C PRO A 45 22.98 -32.75 8.87
N ASP A 46 22.44 -31.77 8.15
CA ASP A 46 21.58 -30.74 8.70
C ASP A 46 20.26 -31.34 9.23
N ARG A 47 20.17 -31.50 10.55
CA ARG A 47 18.99 -31.99 11.28
C ARG A 47 18.07 -30.89 11.80
N ARG A 48 18.29 -29.62 11.42
CA ARG A 48 17.41 -28.51 11.81
C ARG A 48 15.99 -28.77 11.32
N ASN A 49 15.00 -28.24 12.01
CA ASN A 49 13.61 -28.39 11.59
C ASN A 49 12.77 -27.16 11.94
N VAL A 50 11.65 -27.03 11.25
CA VAL A 50 10.61 -26.06 11.57
C VAL A 50 9.35 -26.83 11.89
N ILE A 51 8.82 -26.64 13.09
CA ILE A 51 7.72 -27.43 13.62
C ILE A 51 6.50 -26.53 13.77
N SER A 52 5.35 -27.03 13.30
CA SER A 52 4.05 -26.48 13.66
C SER A 52 3.46 -27.31 14.80
N PRO A 53 3.07 -26.69 15.92
CA PRO A 53 2.42 -27.40 17.02
C PRO A 53 0.98 -27.85 16.68
N LEU A 54 0.42 -27.36 15.56
CA LEU A 54 -0.98 -27.56 15.20
C LEU A 54 -1.13 -28.04 13.76
N PRO A 55 -2.05 -28.99 13.49
CA PRO A 55 -2.23 -29.56 12.15
C PRO A 55 -2.87 -28.60 11.14
N SER A 56 -3.44 -27.48 11.60
CA SER A 56 -4.06 -26.43 10.78
C SER A 56 -3.05 -25.66 9.93
N VAL A 57 -1.77 -25.69 10.29
CA VAL A 57 -0.67 -25.16 9.49
C VAL A 57 0.35 -26.27 9.23
N SER A 58 0.49 -26.62 7.95
CA SER A 58 1.48 -27.59 7.50
C SER A 58 2.78 -26.88 7.15
N VAL A 59 3.90 -27.46 7.57
CA VAL A 59 5.25 -27.05 7.21
C VAL A 59 5.87 -28.14 6.36
N ALA A 60 6.40 -27.78 5.19
CA ALA A 60 7.11 -28.71 4.32
C ALA A 60 8.48 -28.14 3.94
N VAL A 61 9.55 -28.84 4.31
CA VAL A 61 10.92 -28.48 3.94
C VAL A 61 11.10 -28.63 2.43
N THR A 62 11.62 -27.59 1.78
CA THR A 62 11.82 -27.54 0.33
C THR A 62 13.29 -27.64 -0.07
N ALA A 63 14.20 -27.11 0.74
CA ALA A 63 15.64 -27.20 0.50
C ALA A 63 16.44 -27.08 1.79
N ARG A 64 17.69 -27.57 1.77
CA ARG A 64 18.64 -27.47 2.89
C ARG A 64 20.02 -27.13 2.38
N SER A 65 20.70 -26.23 3.08
CA SER A 65 22.12 -25.91 2.94
C SER A 65 22.76 -25.85 4.33
N THR A 66 24.09 -25.71 4.40
CA THR A 66 24.80 -25.57 5.68
C THR A 66 24.42 -24.31 6.47
N ALA A 67 23.86 -23.30 5.79
CA ALA A 67 23.44 -22.03 6.39
C ALA A 67 21.91 -21.93 6.54
N THR A 68 21.14 -22.53 5.65
CA THR A 68 19.71 -22.24 5.48
C THR A 68 18.88 -23.50 5.33
N LEU A 69 17.72 -23.53 6.00
CA LEU A 69 16.65 -24.49 5.75
C LEU A 69 15.49 -23.72 5.12
N SER A 70 15.21 -23.99 3.85
CA SER A 70 14.06 -23.41 3.16
C SER A 70 12.85 -24.31 3.35
N PHE A 71 11.70 -23.71 3.63
CA PHE A 71 10.45 -24.41 3.88
C PHE A 71 9.27 -23.64 3.30
N SER A 72 8.16 -24.34 3.15
CA SER A 72 6.87 -23.75 2.83
C SER A 72 5.94 -23.89 4.02
N ILE A 73 5.08 -22.89 4.21
CA ILE A 73 3.97 -22.96 5.16
C ILE A 73 2.65 -22.80 4.42
N LYS A 74 1.65 -23.57 4.82
CA LYS A 74 0.29 -23.52 4.28
C LYS A 74 -0.72 -23.71 5.40
N ALA A 75 -1.74 -22.86 5.43
CA ALA A 75 -2.84 -22.96 6.39
C ALA A 75 -4.07 -23.59 5.75
N SER A 76 -4.72 -24.51 6.47
CA SER A 76 -6.01 -25.11 6.09
C SER A 76 -7.20 -24.48 6.83
N ALA A 77 -6.95 -23.73 7.91
CA ALA A 77 -7.98 -23.05 8.69
C ALA A 77 -7.45 -21.74 9.29
N ALA A 78 -8.36 -20.85 9.69
CA ALA A 78 -8.02 -19.61 10.37
C ALA A 78 -7.51 -19.90 11.80
N GLN A 79 -6.31 -19.42 12.13
CA GLN A 79 -5.69 -19.61 13.43
C GLN A 79 -4.49 -18.68 13.64
N ALA A 80 -4.27 -18.23 14.88
CA ALA A 80 -2.99 -17.69 15.31
C ALA A 80 -2.17 -18.79 16.00
N LEU A 81 -0.91 -18.96 15.60
CA LEU A 81 0.01 -19.93 16.22
C LEU A 81 1.47 -19.50 16.06
N THR A 82 2.37 -20.15 16.80
CA THR A 82 3.80 -19.91 16.71
C THR A 82 4.49 -21.13 16.12
N LEU A 83 5.23 -20.94 15.02
CA LEU A 83 6.16 -21.94 14.51
C LEU A 83 7.50 -21.84 15.25
N GLU A 84 8.10 -22.99 15.49
CA GLU A 84 9.35 -23.10 16.22
C GLU A 84 10.46 -23.60 15.30
N GLY A 85 11.57 -22.85 15.24
CA GLY A 85 12.78 -23.22 14.51
C GLY A 85 13.75 -23.91 15.46
N HIS A 86 14.01 -25.19 15.24
CA HIS A 86 14.86 -26.02 16.09
C HIS A 86 16.23 -26.24 15.46
N ASP A 87 17.27 -26.25 16.29
CA ASP A 87 18.59 -26.69 15.88
C ASP A 87 18.69 -28.23 15.74
N ALA A 88 19.89 -28.74 15.44
CA ALA A 88 20.13 -30.17 15.30
C ALA A 88 19.97 -30.98 16.60
N ASN A 89 19.99 -30.32 17.76
CA ASN A 89 19.78 -30.94 19.08
C ASN A 89 18.31 -30.92 19.50
N GLY A 90 17.44 -30.26 18.72
CA GLY A 90 16.03 -30.08 19.06
C GLY A 90 15.76 -28.86 19.93
N ASP A 91 16.75 -28.00 20.19
CA ASP A 91 16.55 -26.77 20.95
C ASP A 91 15.84 -25.72 20.09
N ILE A 92 14.84 -25.04 20.66
CA ILE A 92 14.19 -23.89 20.02
C ILE A 92 15.21 -22.74 19.93
N LYS A 93 15.49 -22.26 18.71
CA LYS A 93 16.38 -21.11 18.46
C LYS A 93 15.69 -19.90 17.87
N ALA A 94 14.50 -20.06 17.30
CA ALA A 94 13.70 -18.96 16.76
C ALA A 94 12.21 -19.28 16.84
N LYS A 95 11.38 -18.22 16.89
CA LYS A 95 9.92 -18.29 16.88
C LYS A 95 9.36 -17.38 15.78
N LEU A 96 8.30 -17.84 15.13
CA LEU A 96 7.57 -17.10 14.10
C LEU A 96 6.07 -17.16 14.41
N ALA A 97 5.47 -16.02 14.74
CA ALA A 97 4.04 -15.88 14.89
C ALA A 97 3.37 -15.87 13.51
N VAL A 98 2.51 -16.85 13.26
CA VAL A 98 1.72 -17.00 12.04
C VAL A 98 0.28 -16.67 12.35
N PHE A 99 -0.27 -15.68 11.65
CA PHE A 99 -1.69 -15.36 11.69
C PHE A 99 -2.32 -15.84 10.38
N ALA A 100 -2.95 -17.01 10.44
CA ALA A 100 -3.67 -17.60 9.33
C ALA A 100 -5.14 -17.19 9.33
N GLY A 101 -5.69 -16.85 8.16
CA GLY A 101 -7.11 -16.59 8.01
C GLY A 101 -7.52 -16.12 6.62
N ASP A 102 -8.80 -15.80 6.46
CA ASP A 102 -9.28 -15.19 5.23
C ASP A 102 -8.86 -13.72 5.19
N PHE A 103 -8.05 -13.33 4.20
CA PHE A 103 -7.72 -11.93 3.99
C PHE A 103 -8.91 -11.22 3.37
N LYS A 104 -9.53 -10.27 4.09
CA LYS A 104 -10.67 -9.49 3.61
C LYS A 104 -10.21 -8.14 3.04
N ASN A 105 -10.97 -7.60 2.10
CA ASN A 105 -10.76 -6.23 1.60
C ASN A 105 -11.04 -5.22 2.71
N GLN A 106 -10.57 -3.99 2.55
CA GLN A 106 -11.11 -2.84 3.25
C GLN A 106 -12.65 -2.79 3.07
N PRO A 107 -13.43 -2.63 4.15
CA PRO A 107 -14.88 -2.48 4.05
C PRO A 107 -15.30 -1.43 3.00
N GLY A 108 -16.29 -1.80 2.18
CA GLY A 108 -16.78 -0.96 1.08
C GLY A 108 -15.99 -1.08 -0.23
N MET A 109 -14.77 -1.61 -0.22
CA MET A 109 -13.96 -1.76 -1.44
C MET A 109 -14.27 -3.09 -2.17
N GLU A 110 -14.71 -2.99 -3.42
CA GLU A 110 -14.87 -4.14 -4.32
C GLU A 110 -13.50 -4.61 -4.82
N ILE A 111 -12.65 -3.66 -5.20
CA ILE A 111 -11.28 -3.92 -5.62
C ILE A 111 -10.34 -3.39 -4.55
N ASP A 112 -9.44 -4.23 -4.07
CA ASP A 112 -8.42 -3.89 -3.08
C ASP A 112 -7.14 -4.65 -3.42
N LEU A 113 -6.17 -3.95 -4.02
CA LEU A 113 -4.92 -4.54 -4.47
C LEU A 113 -4.03 -4.96 -3.30
N LEU A 114 -4.15 -4.32 -2.13
CA LEU A 114 -3.41 -4.71 -0.93
C LEU A 114 -3.92 -6.06 -0.42
N ALA A 115 -5.24 -6.20 -0.28
CA ALA A 115 -5.85 -7.47 0.10
C ALA A 115 -5.56 -8.58 -0.92
N ASN A 116 -5.64 -8.27 -2.22
CA ASN A 116 -5.32 -9.23 -3.29
C ASN A 116 -3.88 -9.72 -3.22
N ALA A 117 -2.92 -8.81 -3.00
CA ALA A 117 -1.51 -9.19 -2.83
C ALA A 117 -1.31 -10.07 -1.59
N CYS A 118 -2.00 -9.77 -0.48
CA CYS A 118 -1.92 -10.59 0.73
C CYS A 118 -2.65 -11.93 0.66
N ARG A 119 -3.59 -12.12 -0.28
CA ARG A 119 -4.13 -13.45 -0.62
C ARG A 119 -3.16 -14.29 -1.44
N GLY A 120 -2.13 -13.68 -2.03
CA GLY A 120 -1.13 -14.36 -2.84
C GLY A 120 -0.16 -15.24 -2.04
N SER A 121 0.91 -15.66 -2.71
CA SER A 121 1.94 -16.57 -2.19
C SER A 121 3.30 -15.89 -1.97
N ASP A 122 3.40 -14.58 -2.21
CA ASP A 122 4.66 -13.85 -2.12
C ASP A 122 4.85 -13.26 -0.70
N PRO A 123 5.70 -13.88 0.13
CA PRO A 123 5.90 -13.46 1.52
C PRO A 123 6.55 -12.08 1.62
N VAL A 124 7.34 -11.67 0.62
CA VAL A 124 8.01 -10.36 0.60
C VAL A 124 6.98 -9.27 0.40
N LYS A 125 6.05 -9.46 -0.54
CA LYS A 125 4.94 -8.52 -0.74
C LYS A 125 4.03 -8.44 0.48
N ILE A 126 3.72 -9.58 1.11
CA ILE A 126 2.93 -9.63 2.34
C ILE A 126 3.61 -8.82 3.46
N ALA A 127 4.91 -9.03 3.69
CA ALA A 127 5.66 -8.29 4.71
C ALA A 127 5.70 -6.77 4.43
N LYS A 128 5.89 -6.35 3.18
CA LYS A 128 5.83 -4.92 2.79
C LYS A 128 4.48 -4.29 3.11
N ILE A 129 3.40 -5.01 2.82
CA ILE A 129 2.04 -4.55 3.11
C ILE A 129 1.80 -4.51 4.62
N GLN A 130 2.28 -5.49 5.37
CA GLN A 130 2.25 -5.48 6.83
C GLN A 130 2.93 -4.22 7.41
N HIS A 131 4.13 -3.87 6.93
CA HIS A 131 4.84 -2.65 7.37
C HIS A 131 4.08 -1.38 7.02
N LEU A 132 3.53 -1.30 5.80
CA LEU A 132 2.69 -0.19 5.37
C LEU A 132 1.48 -0.04 6.29
N LEU A 133 0.67 -1.09 6.43
CA LEU A 133 -0.59 -1.05 7.17
C LEU A 133 -0.39 -0.77 8.68
N MET A 134 0.75 -1.17 9.23
CA MET A 134 1.11 -0.89 10.62
C MET A 134 1.82 0.45 10.82
N GLY A 135 2.04 1.22 9.74
CA GLY A 135 2.58 2.58 9.80
C GLY A 135 4.05 2.67 10.21
N PHE A 136 4.87 1.66 9.90
CA PHE A 136 6.30 1.68 10.22
C PHE A 136 7.07 2.69 9.35
N ASP A 137 8.04 3.39 9.93
CA ASP A 137 8.89 4.37 9.23
C ASP A 137 9.72 3.75 8.09
N ASP A 138 9.98 2.44 8.14
CA ASP A 138 10.69 1.69 7.11
C ASP A 138 9.77 1.17 5.99
N ASN A 139 8.49 1.55 5.99
CA ASN A 139 7.57 1.15 4.94
C ASN A 139 8.09 1.60 3.57
N ILE A 140 7.82 0.79 2.55
CA ILE A 140 8.44 0.97 1.24
C ILE A 140 8.02 2.26 0.54
N PHE A 141 6.88 2.86 0.90
CA PHE A 141 6.33 4.04 0.24
C PHE A 141 6.75 5.36 0.89
N ASP A 142 7.35 5.35 2.09
CA ASP A 142 7.80 6.59 2.73
C ASP A 142 8.95 7.23 1.96
N GLN A 143 8.66 8.34 1.27
CA GLN A 143 9.66 9.06 0.50
C GLN A 143 10.80 9.62 1.37
N ASN A 144 10.59 9.77 2.67
CA ASN A 144 11.53 10.35 3.61
C ASN A 144 12.47 9.32 4.25
N ASN A 145 12.20 8.02 4.09
CA ASN A 145 13.09 7.00 4.62
C ASN A 145 14.43 6.96 3.85
N SER A 146 15.48 6.48 4.53
CA SER A 146 16.84 6.49 3.99
C SER A 146 16.98 5.66 2.70
N ALA A 147 16.24 4.57 2.58
CA ALA A 147 16.29 3.70 1.40
C ALA A 147 15.73 4.40 0.15
N ASN A 148 14.60 5.09 0.29
CA ASN A 148 13.96 5.85 -0.79
C ASN A 148 14.75 7.10 -1.15
N LYS A 149 15.26 7.85 -0.16
CA LYS A 149 16.17 8.96 -0.41
C LYS A 149 17.40 8.55 -1.21
N LYS A 150 18.00 7.39 -0.89
CA LYS A 150 19.14 6.84 -1.63
C LYS A 150 18.77 6.38 -3.05
N LYS A 151 17.61 5.74 -3.23
CA LYS A 151 17.20 5.14 -4.52
C LYS A 151 16.64 6.16 -5.50
N PHE A 152 15.85 7.12 -5.02
CA PHE A 152 15.08 8.03 -5.87
C PHE A 152 15.50 9.49 -5.73
N GLY A 153 16.18 9.87 -4.64
CA GLY A 153 16.47 11.24 -4.28
C GLY A 153 15.51 11.81 -3.23
N PRO A 154 15.83 12.97 -2.62
CA PRO A 154 14.98 13.60 -1.61
C PRO A 154 13.71 14.20 -2.24
N MET A 155 12.57 14.10 -1.55
CA MET A 155 11.28 14.73 -1.94
C MET A 155 10.68 14.25 -3.28
N MET A 156 11.01 13.02 -3.71
CA MET A 156 10.61 12.50 -5.02
C MET A 156 9.32 11.66 -4.96
N CYS A 157 8.21 12.25 -4.50
CA CYS A 157 6.93 11.55 -4.29
C CYS A 157 6.49 10.72 -5.51
N GLY A 158 6.53 11.30 -6.72
CA GLY A 158 6.12 10.64 -7.95
C GLY A 158 7.04 9.48 -8.37
N ALA A 159 8.34 9.54 -8.07
CA ALA A 159 9.28 8.47 -8.37
C ALA A 159 9.11 7.31 -7.38
N VAL A 160 8.92 7.61 -6.09
CA VAL A 160 8.63 6.62 -5.04
C VAL A 160 7.32 5.91 -5.34
N ALA A 161 6.24 6.67 -5.58
CA ALA A 161 4.93 6.15 -5.98
C ALA A 161 5.04 5.18 -7.17
N LYS A 162 5.80 5.54 -8.21
CA LYS A 162 6.03 4.67 -9.38
C LYS A 162 6.84 3.43 -9.05
N GLY A 163 8.06 3.61 -8.56
CA GLY A 163 9.02 2.53 -8.39
C GLY A 163 8.55 1.50 -7.37
N ARG A 164 7.91 1.95 -6.29
CA ARG A 164 7.43 1.06 -5.22
C ARG A 164 6.12 0.37 -5.58
N SER A 165 5.27 1.00 -6.39
CA SER A 165 4.11 0.32 -6.99
C SER A 165 4.55 -0.80 -7.93
N GLN A 166 5.52 -0.56 -8.80
CA GLN A 166 6.06 -1.59 -9.68
C GLN A 166 6.70 -2.73 -8.89
N GLU A 167 7.42 -2.41 -7.81
CA GLU A 167 8.04 -3.40 -6.94
C GLU A 167 7.02 -4.27 -6.18
N LEU A 168 5.89 -3.68 -5.74
CA LEU A 168 4.87 -4.40 -4.97
C LEU A 168 3.86 -5.12 -5.87
N PHE A 169 3.37 -4.45 -6.92
CA PHE A 169 2.26 -4.94 -7.75
C PHE A 169 2.71 -5.45 -9.13
N GLY A 170 3.98 -5.27 -9.51
CA GLY A 170 4.54 -5.69 -10.79
C GLY A 170 4.33 -4.67 -11.92
N ASP A 171 3.42 -3.72 -11.75
CA ASP A 171 3.12 -2.67 -12.73
C ASP A 171 2.60 -1.40 -12.05
N THR A 172 2.44 -0.32 -12.81
CA THR A 172 1.77 0.91 -12.38
C THR A 172 1.27 1.70 -13.58
N SER A 173 0.17 2.43 -13.41
CA SER A 173 -0.41 3.21 -14.50
C SER A 173 0.55 4.27 -15.03
N LEU A 174 0.35 4.63 -16.30
CA LEU A 174 0.84 5.90 -16.83
C LEU A 174 0.17 7.06 -16.08
N LEU A 175 0.94 8.12 -15.85
CA LEU A 175 0.47 9.39 -15.28
C LEU A 175 0.90 10.49 -16.24
N LEU A 176 -0.07 11.27 -16.73
CA LEU A 176 0.15 12.36 -17.68
C LEU A 176 -0.07 13.71 -16.98
N TYR A 177 0.97 14.24 -16.33
CA TYR A 177 0.88 15.53 -15.63
C TYR A 177 0.47 16.69 -16.55
N GLU A 178 0.87 16.64 -17.82
CA GLU A 178 0.59 17.69 -18.82
C GLU A 178 -0.83 17.61 -19.41
N LYS A 179 -1.63 16.64 -18.98
CA LYS A 179 -3.04 16.47 -19.35
C LYS A 179 -3.91 16.49 -18.10
N PRO A 180 -4.03 17.64 -17.42
CA PRO A 180 -4.87 17.73 -16.23
C PRO A 180 -6.35 17.54 -16.59
N TYR A 181 -7.15 17.21 -15.58
CA TYR A 181 -8.59 17.00 -15.68
C TYR A 181 -9.42 18.27 -15.49
N HIS A 182 -8.80 19.34 -15.00
CA HIS A 182 -9.43 20.64 -14.83
C HIS A 182 -9.44 21.42 -16.16
N GLU A 183 -10.32 22.41 -16.27
CA GLU A 183 -10.32 23.32 -17.42
C GLU A 183 -9.11 24.26 -17.40
N PRO A 184 -8.67 24.78 -18.56
CA PRO A 184 -7.58 25.75 -18.61
C PRO A 184 -7.80 26.93 -17.66
N LEU A 185 -6.75 27.37 -16.99
CA LEU A 185 -6.78 28.50 -16.06
C LEU A 185 -5.48 29.31 -16.12
N ASP A 186 -5.53 30.60 -15.85
CA ASP A 186 -4.36 31.49 -15.94
C ASP A 186 -3.56 31.57 -14.63
N ALA A 187 -4.25 31.43 -13.49
CA ALA A 187 -3.66 31.45 -12.17
C ALA A 187 -4.52 30.66 -11.17
N VAL A 188 -3.93 30.21 -10.07
CA VAL A 188 -4.64 29.66 -8.90
C VAL A 188 -4.39 30.59 -7.73
N THR A 189 -5.43 31.30 -7.31
CA THR A 189 -5.42 32.11 -6.08
C THR A 189 -6.09 31.35 -4.94
N GLU A 190 -7.13 30.60 -5.26
CA GLU A 190 -7.87 29.76 -4.35
C GLU A 190 -8.26 28.45 -5.02
N ARG A 191 -8.60 27.44 -4.22
CA ARG A 191 -8.96 26.11 -4.75
C ARG A 191 -10.18 26.15 -5.66
N TYR A 192 -11.11 27.09 -5.42
CA TYR A 192 -12.31 27.22 -6.22
C TYR A 192 -12.02 27.70 -7.65
N ASP A 193 -10.84 28.24 -7.95
CA ASP A 193 -10.42 28.60 -9.32
C ASP A 193 -10.30 27.36 -10.21
N VAL A 194 -9.99 26.20 -9.62
CA VAL A 194 -9.81 24.95 -10.34
C VAL A 194 -11.19 24.30 -10.56
N LYS A 195 -11.66 24.38 -11.81
CA LYS A 195 -12.98 23.89 -12.25
C LYS A 195 -12.88 22.61 -13.08
N TYR A 196 -13.92 21.79 -13.00
CA TYR A 196 -13.99 20.52 -13.71
C TYR A 196 -15.36 20.31 -14.36
N LYS A 197 -15.37 19.58 -15.48
CA LYS A 197 -16.59 19.03 -16.09
C LYS A 197 -16.95 17.69 -15.43
N SER A 198 -18.22 17.48 -15.11
CA SER A 198 -18.72 16.22 -14.53
C SER A 198 -18.40 15.01 -15.41
N ASP A 199 -18.61 15.12 -16.73
CA ASP A 199 -18.29 14.06 -17.71
C ASP A 199 -16.81 13.68 -17.72
N THR A 200 -15.92 14.65 -17.50
CA THR A 200 -14.48 14.39 -17.39
C THR A 200 -14.21 13.55 -16.15
N ILE A 201 -14.73 13.94 -14.98
CA ILE A 201 -14.53 13.18 -13.74
C ILE A 201 -15.21 11.81 -13.77
N ALA A 202 -16.37 11.68 -14.41
CA ALA A 202 -17.00 10.39 -14.65
C ALA A 202 -16.07 9.43 -15.45
N ARG A 203 -15.46 9.91 -16.53
CA ARG A 203 -14.48 9.13 -17.31
C ARG A 203 -13.22 8.79 -16.50
N VAL A 204 -12.71 9.72 -15.70
CA VAL A 204 -11.56 9.48 -14.81
C VAL A 204 -11.84 8.34 -13.85
N ARG A 205 -13.00 8.36 -13.18
CA ARG A 205 -13.41 7.30 -12.24
C ARG A 205 -13.47 5.93 -12.90
N LEU A 206 -14.05 5.86 -14.09
CA LEU A 206 -14.13 4.63 -14.87
C LEU A 206 -12.75 4.13 -15.32
N ALA A 207 -11.87 5.03 -15.76
CA ALA A 207 -10.51 4.69 -16.15
C ALA A 207 -9.69 4.15 -14.97
N ILE A 208 -9.80 4.78 -13.79
CA ILE A 208 -9.17 4.29 -12.55
C ILE A 208 -9.69 2.89 -12.22
N LYS A 209 -11.01 2.68 -12.17
CA LYS A 209 -11.59 1.36 -11.89
C LYS A 209 -11.13 0.30 -12.89
N ALA A 210 -11.10 0.63 -14.19
CA ALA A 210 -10.68 -0.30 -15.23
C ALA A 210 -9.21 -0.74 -15.10
N LEU A 211 -8.32 0.13 -14.63
CA LEU A 211 -6.93 -0.21 -14.34
C LEU A 211 -6.81 -1.06 -13.07
N LEU A 212 -7.50 -0.68 -12.00
CA LEU A 212 -7.52 -1.45 -10.76
C LEU A 212 -8.06 -2.87 -10.97
N ALA A 213 -9.08 -3.04 -11.82
CA ALA A 213 -9.64 -4.35 -12.17
C ALA A 213 -8.63 -5.27 -12.89
N LYS A 214 -7.59 -4.69 -13.50
CA LYS A 214 -6.48 -5.43 -14.13
C LYS A 214 -5.33 -5.71 -13.17
N GLY A 215 -5.47 -5.35 -11.88
CA GLY A 215 -4.38 -5.43 -10.91
C GLY A 215 -3.36 -4.30 -11.01
N VAL A 216 -3.64 -3.25 -11.79
CA VAL A 216 -2.71 -2.14 -12.01
C VAL A 216 -3.01 -0.99 -11.04
N PRO A 217 -2.11 -0.66 -10.11
CA PRO A 217 -2.28 0.48 -9.21
C PRO A 217 -2.16 1.79 -10.02
N VAL A 218 -2.97 2.79 -9.65
CA VAL A 218 -3.14 4.01 -10.45
C VAL A 218 -2.46 5.20 -9.81
N ARG A 219 -1.44 5.74 -10.47
CA ARG A 219 -0.80 6.99 -10.05
C ARG A 219 -1.65 8.17 -10.45
N VAL A 220 -1.82 9.09 -9.51
CA VAL A 220 -2.54 10.35 -9.73
C VAL A 220 -1.71 11.50 -9.18
N GLY A 221 -1.65 12.58 -9.97
CA GLY A 221 -1.13 13.85 -9.50
C GLY A 221 -2.24 14.61 -8.80
N VAL A 222 -1.95 15.12 -7.61
CA VAL A 222 -2.93 15.78 -6.75
C VAL A 222 -2.53 17.21 -6.44
N LEU A 223 -3.53 18.07 -6.29
CA LEU A 223 -3.41 19.39 -5.70
C LEU A 223 -3.47 19.25 -4.18
N ASP A 224 -2.38 19.58 -3.49
CA ASP A 224 -2.30 19.64 -2.02
C ASP A 224 -2.63 21.06 -1.55
N SER A 225 -1.88 22.07 -2.01
CA SER A 225 -2.07 23.48 -1.64
C SER A 225 -2.34 24.33 -2.86
N PRO A 226 -3.46 25.11 -2.91
CA PRO A 226 -3.68 26.08 -3.98
C PRO A 226 -2.67 27.24 -3.92
N VAL A 227 -2.22 27.60 -2.71
CA VAL A 227 -1.22 28.66 -2.50
C VAL A 227 0.15 28.10 -2.89
N GLY A 228 0.71 28.65 -3.98
CA GLY A 228 2.03 28.26 -4.49
C GLY A 228 2.02 27.31 -5.69
N MET A 229 0.84 26.92 -6.20
CA MET A 229 0.77 26.10 -7.41
C MET A 229 1.23 26.86 -8.64
N HIS A 230 2.18 26.25 -9.35
CA HIS A 230 2.66 26.77 -10.62
C HIS A 230 1.66 26.41 -11.74
N VAL A 231 1.18 27.44 -12.43
CA VAL A 231 0.38 27.30 -13.65
C VAL A 231 1.31 27.49 -14.84
N GLU A 232 1.42 26.47 -15.68
CA GLU A 232 2.23 26.49 -16.88
C GLU A 232 1.37 26.09 -18.08
N HIS A 233 1.38 26.90 -19.15
CA HIS A 233 0.55 26.66 -20.35
C HIS A 233 -0.94 26.41 -20.02
N HIS A 234 -1.48 27.21 -19.09
CA HIS A 234 -2.83 27.13 -18.55
C HIS A 234 -3.17 25.85 -17.76
N LYS A 235 -2.15 25.15 -17.23
CA LYS A 235 -2.30 23.86 -16.56
C LYS A 235 -1.65 23.86 -15.20
N ILE A 236 -2.31 23.22 -14.23
CA ILE A 236 -1.67 22.87 -12.96
C ILE A 236 -0.87 21.59 -13.19
N ILE A 237 0.40 21.66 -12.84
CA ILE A 237 1.32 20.55 -13.01
C ILE A 237 1.69 20.00 -11.63
N ALA A 238 1.12 18.85 -11.27
CA ALA A 238 1.12 18.31 -9.91
C ALA A 238 2.49 17.85 -9.35
N TRP A 239 3.58 17.94 -10.12
CA TRP A 239 4.95 17.69 -9.61
C TRP A 239 5.69 18.98 -9.20
N TYR A 240 5.11 20.16 -9.39
CA TYR A 240 5.61 21.43 -8.86
C TYR A 240 5.10 21.72 -7.44
N ALA A 241 5.55 22.83 -6.85
CA ALA A 241 5.14 23.30 -5.53
C ALA A 241 3.62 23.37 -5.39
N GLY A 242 3.09 22.89 -4.26
CA GLY A 242 1.63 22.77 -4.01
C GLY A 242 0.97 21.54 -4.65
N GLY A 243 1.73 20.74 -5.40
CA GLY A 243 1.32 19.46 -5.96
C GLY A 243 1.95 18.28 -5.20
N HIS A 244 1.34 17.11 -5.35
CA HIS A 244 1.83 15.86 -4.78
C HIS A 244 1.45 14.68 -5.70
N THR A 245 1.98 13.49 -5.43
CA THR A 245 1.64 12.27 -6.17
C THR A 245 1.35 11.13 -5.22
N VAL A 246 0.21 10.48 -5.42
CA VAL A 246 -0.23 9.32 -4.64
C VAL A 246 -0.60 8.16 -5.56
N VAL A 247 -0.83 6.99 -4.96
CA VAL A 247 -1.16 5.76 -5.69
C VAL A 247 -2.51 5.23 -5.21
N ILE A 248 -3.50 5.18 -6.09
CA ILE A 248 -4.77 4.51 -5.83
C ILE A 248 -4.58 3.00 -5.97
N VAL A 249 -5.02 2.26 -4.96
CA VAL A 249 -4.87 0.80 -4.84
C VAL A 249 -6.19 0.07 -4.60
N GLY A 250 -7.32 0.77 -4.56
CA GLY A 250 -8.63 0.15 -4.44
C GLY A 250 -9.76 1.09 -4.80
N CYS A 251 -10.93 0.52 -5.03
CA CYS A 251 -12.16 1.27 -5.23
C CYS A 251 -13.40 0.47 -4.85
N ASP A 252 -14.47 1.19 -4.52
CA ASP A 252 -15.79 0.62 -4.32
C ASP A 252 -16.43 0.19 -5.66
N LYS A 253 -17.57 -0.49 -5.56
CA LYS A 253 -18.30 -0.98 -6.74
C LYS A 253 -18.69 0.15 -7.70
N SER A 254 -19.00 1.33 -7.21
CA SER A 254 -19.47 2.45 -8.04
C SER A 254 -18.34 3.38 -8.51
N ALA A 255 -17.09 3.09 -8.17
CA ALA A 255 -15.96 3.99 -8.39
C ALA A 255 -16.23 5.41 -7.84
N SER A 256 -16.90 5.51 -6.70
CA SER A 256 -17.18 6.75 -5.98
C SER A 256 -16.24 6.93 -4.79
N GLU A 257 -15.63 5.86 -4.29
CA GLU A 257 -14.59 5.90 -3.26
C GLU A 257 -13.34 5.16 -3.74
N PHE A 258 -12.16 5.70 -3.44
CA PHE A 258 -10.88 5.15 -3.88
C PHE A 258 -9.89 5.09 -2.72
N LEU A 259 -9.40 3.90 -2.41
CA LEU A 259 -8.33 3.68 -1.44
C LEU A 259 -6.99 4.08 -2.05
N TYR A 260 -6.17 4.86 -1.36
CA TYR A 260 -4.85 5.26 -1.84
C TYR A 260 -3.73 5.15 -0.80
N ILE A 261 -2.50 5.09 -1.32
CA ILE A 261 -1.24 5.15 -0.57
C ILE A 261 -0.58 6.50 -0.85
N ASP A 262 -0.20 7.18 0.23
CA ASP A 262 0.46 8.47 0.28
C ASP A 262 1.96 8.29 0.56
N PRO A 263 2.87 8.65 -0.36
CA PRO A 263 4.31 8.61 -0.09
C PRO A 263 4.78 9.58 1.00
N TRP A 264 3.97 10.59 1.34
CA TRP A 264 4.26 11.55 2.39
C TRP A 264 3.72 11.05 3.73
N GLY A 265 4.63 10.57 4.60
CA GLY A 265 4.28 10.14 5.94
C GLY A 265 3.60 11.23 6.75
N GLY A 266 2.38 10.93 7.22
CA GLY A 266 1.54 11.83 8.00
C GLY A 266 0.62 12.72 7.16
N GLY A 267 0.76 12.74 5.84
CA GLY A 267 -0.07 13.55 4.93
C GLY A 267 -1.54 13.13 4.94
N SER A 268 -1.72 11.83 4.97
CA SER A 268 -3.01 11.14 5.10
C SER A 268 -2.99 10.27 6.35
N LYS A 269 -4.15 9.91 6.88
CA LYS A 269 -4.24 8.92 7.95
C LYS A 269 -5.48 8.07 7.79
N MET A 270 -5.36 6.75 7.87
CA MET A 270 -6.51 5.87 7.77
C MET A 270 -6.25 4.58 8.52
N LYS A 271 -7.23 4.15 9.31
CA LYS A 271 -7.25 2.79 9.83
C LYS A 271 -7.72 1.84 8.72
N TYR A 272 -6.85 0.91 8.34
CA TYR A 272 -7.21 -0.17 7.43
C TYR A 272 -7.90 -1.28 8.23
N GLU A 273 -9.16 -1.55 7.91
CA GLU A 273 -10.05 -2.48 8.61
C GLU A 273 -10.21 -3.81 7.84
N GLY A 274 -9.57 -3.94 6.69
CA GLY A 274 -9.39 -5.23 6.02
C GLY A 274 -8.37 -6.12 6.74
N GLY A 275 -7.93 -7.18 6.07
CA GLY A 275 -6.93 -8.11 6.61
C GLY A 275 -7.51 -9.39 7.20
N ILE A 276 -6.73 -10.04 8.06
CA ILE A 276 -7.11 -11.28 8.75
C ILE A 276 -7.74 -10.91 10.11
N ALA A 277 -8.89 -11.51 10.43
CA ALA A 277 -9.55 -11.30 11.71
C ALA A 277 -8.58 -11.60 12.89
N GLY A 278 -8.49 -10.68 13.85
CA GLY A 278 -7.57 -10.78 14.99
C GLY A 278 -6.11 -10.39 14.71
N ALA A 279 -5.75 -10.14 13.45
CA ALA A 279 -4.45 -9.59 13.04
C ALA A 279 -4.59 -8.28 12.24
N ALA A 280 -5.82 -7.77 12.09
CA ALA A 280 -6.10 -6.53 11.42
C ALA A 280 -5.35 -5.36 12.11
N PRO A 281 -4.81 -4.40 11.34
CA PRO A 281 -4.14 -3.23 11.90
C PRO A 281 -5.04 -2.52 12.91
N SER A 282 -4.56 -2.35 14.14
CA SER A 282 -5.28 -1.64 15.19
C SER A 282 -5.01 -0.13 15.20
N VAL A 283 -4.08 0.33 14.36
CA VAL A 283 -3.56 1.71 14.33
C VAL A 283 -3.95 2.42 13.04
N GLU A 284 -3.97 3.75 13.07
CA GLU A 284 -4.07 4.55 11.86
C GLU A 284 -2.74 4.47 11.09
N CYS A 285 -2.80 4.11 9.81
CA CYS A 285 -1.66 4.17 8.92
C CYS A 285 -1.49 5.62 8.41
N PRO A 286 -0.35 6.28 8.64
CA PRO A 286 -0.12 7.66 8.22
C PRO A 286 0.29 7.79 6.73
N TYR A 287 0.14 6.70 5.96
CA TYR A 287 0.45 6.63 4.52
C TYR A 287 -0.78 6.20 3.73
N MET A 288 -1.98 6.21 4.32
CA MET A 288 -3.19 5.77 3.65
C MET A 288 -4.33 6.77 3.80
N GLY A 289 -5.18 6.83 2.79
CA GLY A 289 -6.40 7.61 2.82
C GLY A 289 -7.41 7.14 1.79
N MET A 290 -8.51 7.88 1.70
CA MET A 290 -9.55 7.64 0.71
C MET A 290 -9.84 8.90 -0.09
N PHE A 291 -10.00 8.78 -1.40
CA PHE A 291 -10.68 9.80 -2.20
C PHE A 291 -12.17 9.49 -2.27
N ILE A 292 -12.98 10.54 -2.35
CA ILE A 292 -14.42 10.47 -2.61
C ILE A 292 -14.77 11.33 -3.82
N ALA A 293 -15.69 10.82 -4.64
CA ALA A 293 -16.34 11.56 -5.70
C ALA A 293 -17.50 12.37 -5.09
N GLN A 294 -17.46 13.69 -5.26
CA GLN A 294 -18.50 14.58 -4.74
C GLN A 294 -18.92 15.63 -5.76
N SER A 295 -20.17 16.09 -5.65
CA SER A 295 -20.65 17.27 -6.36
C SER A 295 -20.20 18.53 -5.60
N ASN A 296 -19.65 19.48 -6.32
CA ASN A 296 -19.27 20.78 -5.81
C ASN A 296 -19.65 21.87 -6.83
N GLY A 297 -20.76 22.56 -6.54
CA GLY A 297 -21.35 23.56 -7.44
C GLY A 297 -20.43 24.73 -7.74
N THR A 298 -19.62 25.18 -6.77
CA THR A 298 -18.68 26.29 -7.02
C THR A 298 -17.51 25.87 -7.90
N ARG A 299 -17.27 24.58 -8.09
CA ARG A 299 -16.11 24.04 -8.84
C ARG A 299 -16.50 23.37 -10.14
N ARG A 300 -17.76 23.54 -10.55
CA ARG A 300 -18.29 22.97 -11.77
C ARG A 300 -18.15 23.94 -12.93
N VAL A 301 -17.81 23.40 -14.10
CA VAL A 301 -17.91 24.10 -15.37
C VAL A 301 -19.36 23.99 -15.81
N GLU A 302 -20.08 25.11 -15.75
CA GLU A 302 -21.52 25.25 -16.00
C GLU A 302 -22.44 24.85 -14.83
N ALA A 303 -23.41 25.72 -14.53
CA ALA A 303 -24.43 25.50 -13.53
C ALA A 303 -25.54 24.59 -14.10
N VAL A 304 -25.22 23.32 -14.32
CA VAL A 304 -26.24 22.30 -14.60
C VAL A 304 -26.74 21.77 -13.27
N ASP A 305 -28.05 21.80 -13.05
CA ASP A 305 -28.73 21.33 -11.84
C ASP A 305 -28.70 19.79 -11.78
N THR A 306 -27.52 19.23 -11.54
CA THR A 306 -27.32 17.78 -11.39
C THR A 306 -26.45 17.51 -10.16
N ASP A 307 -26.76 16.43 -9.43
CA ASP A 307 -25.94 15.97 -8.30
C ASP A 307 -24.70 15.17 -8.73
N GLU A 308 -24.31 15.25 -10.00
CA GLU A 308 -23.19 14.46 -10.53
C GLU A 308 -21.84 14.89 -9.95
N PRO A 309 -20.96 13.95 -9.55
CA PRO A 309 -19.65 14.31 -9.07
C PRO A 309 -18.77 15.01 -10.12
N ASN A 310 -18.21 16.16 -9.75
CA ASN A 310 -17.27 16.92 -10.56
C ASN A 310 -15.90 17.11 -9.88
N VAL A 311 -15.66 16.55 -8.71
CA VAL A 311 -14.32 16.52 -8.09
C VAL A 311 -14.05 15.18 -7.42
N LEU A 312 -12.77 14.81 -7.34
CA LEU A 312 -12.28 13.68 -6.56
C LEU A 312 -11.35 14.24 -5.47
N VAL A 313 -11.82 14.25 -4.23
CA VAL A 313 -11.12 14.89 -3.10
C VAL A 313 -10.89 13.90 -1.97
N GLN A 314 -9.86 14.15 -1.16
CA GLN A 314 -9.57 13.36 0.02
C GLN A 314 -10.77 13.40 0.98
N LYS A 315 -11.13 12.24 1.51
CA LYS A 315 -12.18 12.08 2.51
C LYS A 315 -11.72 12.74 3.80
N TRP A 316 -12.54 13.60 4.38
CA TRP A 316 -12.19 14.38 5.57
C TRP A 316 -11.81 13.53 6.78
N THR A 317 -12.37 12.31 6.90
CA THR A 317 -12.02 11.36 7.96
C THR A 317 -10.61 10.79 7.80
N THR A 318 -9.96 11.00 6.64
CA THR A 318 -8.61 10.51 6.36
C THR A 318 -7.56 11.62 6.25
N TYR A 319 -7.88 12.82 6.74
CA TYR A 319 -6.96 13.96 6.76
C TYR A 319 -5.82 13.75 7.77
N GLY A 320 -4.59 13.88 7.31
CA GLY A 320 -3.39 13.97 8.13
C GLY A 320 -2.93 15.42 8.26
N SER A 321 -1.65 15.68 7.97
CA SER A 321 -1.09 17.03 7.85
C SER A 321 -1.66 17.76 6.63
N PHE A 322 -2.09 17.04 5.59
CA PHE A 322 -2.97 17.56 4.57
C PHE A 322 -4.39 17.55 5.15
N SER A 323 -4.84 18.72 5.62
CA SER A 323 -6.20 18.93 6.11
C SER A 323 -6.83 20.21 5.57
N SER A 324 -8.16 20.26 5.62
CA SER A 324 -8.91 21.48 5.28
C SER A 324 -8.55 22.71 6.12
N VAL A 325 -7.87 22.53 7.26
CA VAL A 325 -7.35 23.63 8.07
C VAL A 325 -6.21 24.30 7.28
N GLY A 326 -6.50 25.44 6.66
CA GLY A 326 -5.59 26.14 5.74
C GLY A 326 -5.83 25.82 4.26
N GLY A 327 -6.83 25.01 3.92
CA GLY A 327 -7.18 24.68 2.53
C GLY A 327 -6.31 23.61 1.87
N ASN A 328 -5.53 22.86 2.66
CA ASN A 328 -4.51 21.93 2.19
C ASN A 328 -5.00 20.48 2.24
N TYR A 329 -5.80 20.04 1.27
CA TYR A 329 -6.23 18.64 1.18
C TYR A 329 -5.98 18.11 -0.22
N LEU A 330 -5.82 16.79 -0.32
CA LEU A 330 -5.49 16.18 -1.61
C LEU A 330 -6.71 16.15 -2.54
N GLU A 331 -6.46 16.49 -3.79
CA GLU A 331 -7.47 16.48 -4.84
C GLU A 331 -6.86 16.03 -6.17
N ILE A 332 -7.52 15.11 -6.87
CA ILE A 332 -6.99 14.59 -8.14
C ILE A 332 -7.13 15.64 -9.25
N VAL A 333 -5.98 16.10 -9.77
CA VAL A 333 -5.89 17.02 -10.92
C VAL A 333 -5.39 16.35 -12.19
N SER A 334 -4.69 15.22 -12.09
CA SER A 334 -4.13 14.50 -13.23
C SER A 334 -3.96 13.01 -12.92
N GLY A 335 -3.86 12.16 -13.93
CA GLY A 335 -3.89 10.72 -13.75
C GLY A 335 -3.73 9.93 -15.05
N PRO A 336 -4.37 8.74 -15.16
CA PRO A 336 -4.38 7.98 -16.39
C PRO A 336 -5.08 8.73 -17.54
N PRO A 337 -4.75 8.39 -18.80
CA PRO A 337 -5.47 8.94 -19.96
C PRO A 337 -6.94 8.53 -19.95
N ILE A 338 -7.80 9.46 -20.41
CA ILE A 338 -9.25 9.32 -20.57
C ILE A 338 -9.70 9.70 -21.97
#